data_AF-A0A518IB90-F1
#
_entry.id   AF-A0A518IB90-F1
#
_cell.length_a   1.000
_cell.length_b   1.000
_cell.length_c   1.000
_cell.angle_alpha   90.00
_cell.angle_beta   90.00
_cell.angle_gamma   90.00
#
_symmetry.space_group_name_H-M   'P 1'
#
loop_
_entity.id
_entity.type
_entity.pdbx_description
1 polymer ?
#
loop_
_entity_poly.entity_id
_entity_poly.type
_entity_poly.pdbx_seq_one_letter_code
_entity_poly.pdbx_strand_id
1 'polypeptide(L)'
;MIIYGSRMYFKENVVNSQGTCEHCGHYTSQTSYEARKFGHIYFIPLFPAGPRSQILNECGKCGMGTHIPLEQMEPIREDIRGNFKNWIEQVQSGKNEIHLDDDPEPINVGLLFSGALENLYLLQEIDDANSILAVLKSQEMHHEAEIVSARWHEIQGNLDRAVQSYQAAHELSPEDIFILYRIGKMERLMGKTGKAMQAFEKCLSIEPDNLDVIIEIAGIHENANDYPKIVETYDKIYDLRPDLVSEKGMKKVYKKACKKSGVEGKYQ
;
A
#
# COMPACT_ATOMS: atom_id res chain seq x y z
N MET A 1 -4.54 -14.26 40.31
CA MET A 1 -4.91 -12.92 39.80
C MET A 1 -5.36 -13.09 38.35
N ILE A 2 -6.65 -12.90 38.07
CA ILE A 2 -7.23 -13.21 36.75
C ILE A 2 -6.86 -12.07 35.79
N ILE A 3 -5.83 -12.25 34.96
CA ILE A 3 -5.48 -11.32 33.89
C ILE A 3 -6.35 -11.67 32.68
N TYR A 4 -7.13 -10.71 32.18
CA TYR A 4 -8.07 -10.92 31.06
C TYR A 4 -7.44 -10.71 29.67
N GLY A 5 -6.19 -10.26 29.61
CA GLY A 5 -5.43 -10.13 28.36
C GLY A 5 -4.42 -8.99 28.40
N SER A 6 -3.89 -8.65 27.23
CA SER A 6 -3.02 -7.49 27.03
C SER A 6 -3.54 -6.61 25.90
N ARG A 7 -3.41 -5.28 26.03
CA ARG A 7 -3.82 -4.29 25.02
C ARG A 7 -2.86 -3.09 25.03
N MET A 8 -2.90 -2.30 23.97
CA MET A 8 -2.20 -1.01 23.91
C MET A 8 -3.00 0.06 24.67
N TYR A 9 -2.34 0.79 25.55
CA TYR A 9 -2.90 1.91 26.32
C TYR A 9 -2.02 3.15 26.17
N PHE A 10 -2.58 4.31 26.54
CA PHE A 10 -1.90 5.61 26.52
C PHE A 10 -1.42 5.97 25.10
N LYS A 11 -2.34 5.89 24.14
CA LYS A 11 -2.08 6.24 22.74
C LYS A 11 -1.76 7.73 22.63
N GLU A 12 -0.62 8.06 22.05
CA GLU A 12 -0.17 9.40 21.67
C GLU A 12 0.14 9.39 20.16
N ASN A 13 0.36 10.56 19.55
CA ASN A 13 0.85 10.65 18.18
C ASN A 13 -0.04 9.89 17.17
N VAL A 14 -1.37 10.01 17.34
CA VAL A 14 -2.35 9.20 16.63
C VAL A 14 -2.63 9.78 15.24
N VAL A 15 -2.32 8.99 14.22
CA VAL A 15 -2.54 9.29 12.80
C VAL A 15 -3.50 8.26 12.22
N ASN A 16 -4.40 8.68 11.34
CA ASN A 16 -5.32 7.79 10.63
C ASN A 16 -5.06 7.81 9.13
N SER A 17 -5.07 6.64 8.51
CA SER A 17 -4.93 6.46 7.07
C SER A 17 -5.96 5.42 6.57
N GLN A 18 -6.02 5.24 5.26
CA GLN A 18 -6.78 4.17 4.62
C GLN A 18 -5.83 3.34 3.78
N GLY A 19 -5.96 2.01 3.87
CA GLY A 19 -5.08 1.11 3.17
C GLY A 19 -5.55 -0.33 3.20
N THR A 20 -4.97 -1.15 2.33
CA THR A 20 -5.19 -2.60 2.32
C THR A 20 -4.33 -3.23 3.41
N CYS A 21 -4.96 -3.87 4.38
CA CYS A 21 -4.24 -4.56 5.44
C CYS A 21 -3.49 -5.79 4.89
N GLU A 22 -2.17 -5.84 5.10
CA GLU A 22 -1.32 -6.97 4.69
C GLU A 22 -1.71 -8.29 5.37
N HIS A 23 -2.27 -8.25 6.58
CA HIS A 23 -2.67 -9.46 7.30
C HIS A 23 -4.01 -10.05 6.82
N CYS A 24 -5.02 -9.21 6.61
CA CYS A 24 -6.38 -9.69 6.30
C CYS A 24 -6.88 -9.35 4.90
N GLY A 25 -6.11 -8.61 4.10
CA GLY A 25 -6.44 -8.23 2.73
C GLY A 25 -7.58 -7.22 2.58
N HIS A 26 -8.15 -6.72 3.68
CA HIS A 26 -9.26 -5.77 3.61
C HIS A 26 -8.74 -4.35 3.53
N TYR A 27 -9.31 -3.58 2.60
CA TYR A 27 -9.20 -2.13 2.58
C TYR A 27 -10.08 -1.54 3.68
N THR A 28 -9.48 -0.83 4.62
CA THR A 28 -10.15 -0.28 5.80
C THR A 28 -9.34 0.86 6.41
N SER A 29 -9.95 1.57 7.36
CA SER A 29 -9.22 2.53 8.19
C SER A 29 -8.09 1.83 8.95
N GLN A 30 -6.94 2.49 8.96
CA GLN A 30 -5.75 2.10 9.70
C GLN A 30 -5.37 3.23 10.64
N THR A 31 -4.84 2.86 11.81
CA THR A 31 -4.39 3.84 12.79
C THR A 31 -2.94 3.56 13.16
N SER A 32 -2.11 4.58 13.09
CA SER A 32 -0.72 4.55 13.56
C SER A 32 -0.59 5.45 14.79
N TYR A 33 0.14 5.00 15.80
CA TYR A 33 0.22 5.70 17.08
C TYR A 33 1.35 5.18 17.95
N GLU A 34 1.78 5.97 18.93
CA GLU A 34 2.70 5.51 19.96
C GLU A 34 1.92 5.07 21.20
N ALA A 35 2.23 3.88 21.72
CA ALA A 35 1.56 3.38 22.92
C ALA A 35 2.41 2.36 23.65
N ARG A 36 1.93 1.90 24.81
CA ARG A 36 2.56 0.82 25.57
C ARG A 36 1.57 -0.31 25.82
N LYS A 37 2.04 -1.54 25.73
CA LYS A 37 1.25 -2.73 26.03
C LYS A 37 1.12 -2.89 27.54
N PHE A 38 -0.09 -3.12 28.04
CA PHE A 38 -0.37 -3.40 29.46
C PHE A 38 -1.14 -4.70 29.63
N GLY A 39 -0.82 -5.42 30.71
CA GLY A 39 -1.72 -6.40 31.29
C GLY A 39 -2.89 -5.67 31.96
N HIS A 40 -4.12 -6.13 31.72
CA HIS A 40 -5.31 -5.45 32.22
C HIS A 40 -6.36 -6.40 32.79
N ILE A 41 -7.23 -5.84 33.64
CA ILE A 41 -8.45 -6.48 34.15
C ILE A 41 -9.62 -5.56 33.84
N TYR A 42 -10.66 -6.04 33.16
CA TYR A 42 -11.83 -5.22 32.76
C TYR A 42 -11.46 -3.85 32.17
N PHE A 43 -10.52 -3.83 31.22
CA PHE A 43 -9.98 -2.61 30.57
C PHE A 43 -9.21 -1.63 31.47
N ILE A 44 -8.90 -2.00 32.71
CA ILE A 44 -8.06 -1.22 33.61
C ILE A 44 -6.60 -1.69 33.44
N PRO A 45 -5.68 -0.85 32.91
CA PRO A 45 -4.27 -1.21 32.76
C PRO A 45 -3.61 -1.29 34.15
N LEU A 46 -3.04 -2.44 34.50
CA LEU A 46 -2.47 -2.67 35.83
C LEU A 46 -0.95 -2.58 35.84
N PHE A 47 -0.29 -3.20 34.87
CA PHE A 47 1.17 -3.21 34.79
C PHE A 47 1.65 -3.23 33.33
N PRO A 48 2.76 -2.56 33.02
CA PRO A 48 3.33 -2.56 31.68
C PRO A 48 3.81 -3.96 31.31
N ALA A 49 3.55 -4.38 30.08
CA ALA A 49 3.86 -5.68 29.52
C ALA A 49 4.81 -5.59 28.31
N GLY A 50 5.71 -4.59 28.31
CA GLY A 50 6.69 -4.34 27.25
C GLY A 50 7.20 -2.89 27.23
N PRO A 51 8.13 -2.57 26.31
CA PRO A 51 8.52 -1.19 26.04
C PRO A 51 7.36 -0.40 25.42
N ARG A 52 7.54 0.92 25.34
CA ARG A 52 6.69 1.77 24.52
C ARG A 52 7.06 1.54 23.05
N SER A 53 6.08 1.53 22.16
CA SER A 53 6.25 1.17 20.75
C SER A 53 5.48 2.11 19.84
N GLN A 54 6.06 2.38 18.67
CA GLN A 54 5.35 2.88 17.51
C GLN A 54 4.56 1.73 16.90
N ILE A 55 3.25 1.92 16.80
CA ILE A 55 2.36 1.00 16.10
C ILE A 55 2.08 1.62 14.74
N LEU A 56 2.32 0.85 13.68
CA LEU A 56 2.06 1.26 12.31
C LEU A 56 0.90 0.44 11.75
N ASN A 57 -0.04 1.14 11.11
CA ASN A 57 -1.10 0.55 10.31
C ASN A 57 -1.97 -0.48 11.06
N GLU A 58 -2.32 -0.20 12.32
CA GLU A 58 -3.28 -1.03 13.07
C GLU A 58 -4.61 -1.08 12.31
N CYS A 59 -4.93 -2.25 11.78
CA CYS A 59 -6.08 -2.47 10.93
C CYS A 59 -7.38 -2.38 11.74
N GLY A 60 -8.31 -1.50 11.33
CA GLY A 60 -9.62 -1.37 11.96
C GLY A 60 -10.50 -2.63 11.93
N LYS A 61 -10.18 -3.61 11.07
CA LYS A 61 -10.93 -4.87 10.95
C LYS A 61 -10.36 -6.01 11.79
N CYS A 62 -9.05 -6.28 11.70
CA CYS A 62 -8.44 -7.42 12.37
C CYS A 62 -7.61 -7.04 13.60
N GLY A 63 -7.35 -5.75 13.83
CA GLY A 63 -6.54 -5.24 14.95
C GLY A 63 -5.05 -5.54 14.84
N MET A 64 -4.58 -6.04 13.69
CA MET A 64 -3.16 -6.30 13.45
C MET A 64 -2.48 -5.05 12.89
N GLY A 65 -1.26 -4.79 13.34
CA GLY A 65 -0.37 -3.73 12.84
C GLY A 65 1.08 -4.10 13.14
N THR A 66 2.01 -3.30 12.64
CA THR A 66 3.45 -3.49 12.87
C THR A 66 3.86 -2.79 14.16
N HIS A 67 4.59 -3.49 15.03
CA HIS A 67 5.03 -2.97 16.32
C HIS A 67 6.54 -2.75 16.31
N ILE A 68 6.98 -1.50 16.48
CA ILE A 68 8.40 -1.14 16.54
C ILE A 68 8.68 -0.50 17.91
N PRO A 69 9.59 -1.05 18.74
CA PRO A 69 10.00 -0.40 19.99
C PRO A 69 10.51 1.03 19.75
N LEU A 70 10.11 2.00 20.58
CA LEU A 70 10.52 3.40 20.37
C LEU A 70 12.03 3.62 20.47
N GLU A 71 12.73 2.79 21.24
CA GLU A 71 14.21 2.82 21.29
C GLU A 71 14.87 2.54 19.93
N GLN A 72 14.17 1.88 19.00
CA GLN A 72 14.63 1.60 17.65
C GLN A 72 14.15 2.67 16.64
N MET A 73 13.23 3.56 17.04
CA MET A 73 12.60 4.50 16.12
C MET A 73 13.46 5.71 15.80
N GLU A 74 14.29 6.21 16.73
CA GLU A 74 15.02 7.46 16.48
C GLU A 74 16.01 7.34 15.30
N PRO A 75 16.85 6.29 15.20
CA PRO A 75 17.72 6.12 14.04
C PRO A 75 16.93 6.04 12.72
N ILE A 76 15.78 5.35 12.73
CA ILE A 76 14.90 5.23 11.56
C ILE A 76 14.35 6.60 11.14
N ARG A 77 13.91 7.41 12.11
CA ARG A 77 13.40 8.76 11.83
C ARG A 77 14.50 9.67 11.31
N GLU A 78 15.70 9.60 11.89
CA GLU A 78 16.85 10.37 11.42
C GLU A 78 17.23 10.01 9.98
N ASP A 79 17.29 8.72 9.65
CA ASP A 79 17.59 8.25 8.28
C ASP A 79 16.52 8.74 7.29
N ILE A 80 15.24 8.60 7.63
CA ILE A 80 14.12 9.06 6.78
C ILE A 80 14.21 10.58 6.55
N ARG A 81 14.42 11.38 7.62
CA ARG A 81 14.57 12.83 7.51
C ARG A 81 15.77 13.22 6.65
N GLY A 82 16.91 12.54 6.84
CA GLY A 82 18.14 12.79 6.09
C GLY A 82 17.97 12.51 4.60
N ASN A 83 17.43 11.33 4.26
CA ASN A 83 17.15 10.93 2.88
C ASN A 83 16.16 11.88 2.22
N PHE A 84 15.05 12.17 2.91
CA PHE A 84 14.02 13.07 2.37
C PHE A 84 14.55 14.48 2.14
N LYS A 85 15.35 15.02 3.06
CA LYS A 85 16.01 16.32 2.87
C LYS A 85 16.92 16.32 1.65
N ASN A 86 17.75 15.30 1.48
CA ASN A 86 18.62 15.16 0.32
C ASN A 86 17.80 15.11 -0.98
N TRP A 87 16.70 14.35 -1.01
CA TRP A 87 15.84 14.28 -2.19
C TRP A 87 15.23 15.63 -2.55
N ILE A 88 14.76 16.39 -1.55
CA ILE A 88 14.22 17.75 -1.77
C ILE A 88 15.29 18.69 -2.34
N GLU A 89 16.51 18.66 -1.82
CA GLU A 89 17.63 19.48 -2.34
C GLU A 89 17.94 19.14 -3.80
N GLN A 90 17.92 17.86 -4.16
CA GLN A 90 18.13 17.40 -5.53
C GLN A 90 17.01 17.85 -6.48
N VAL A 91 15.75 17.75 -6.05
CA VAL A 91 14.60 18.25 -6.81
C VAL A 91 14.70 19.75 -7.03
N GLN A 92 15.05 20.52 -5.99
CA GLN A 92 15.26 21.97 -6.10
C GLN A 92 16.39 22.36 -7.05
N SER A 93 17.33 21.44 -7.31
CA SER A 93 18.37 21.60 -8.33
C SER A 93 17.94 21.21 -9.75
N GLY A 94 16.65 20.87 -9.94
CA GLY A 94 16.05 20.50 -11.22
C GLY A 94 16.11 19.01 -11.55
N LYS A 95 16.51 18.14 -10.62
CA LYS A 95 16.54 16.68 -10.86
C LYS A 95 15.16 16.06 -10.67
N ASN A 96 14.64 15.45 -11.73
CA ASN A 96 13.39 14.67 -11.73
C ASN A 96 13.60 13.17 -11.46
N GLU A 97 14.85 12.73 -11.35
CA GLU A 97 15.24 11.35 -11.08
C GLU A 97 16.35 11.30 -10.03
N ILE A 98 16.30 10.32 -9.14
CA ILE A 98 17.24 10.14 -8.04
C ILE A 98 17.75 8.70 -8.03
N HIS A 99 19.07 8.54 -7.98
CA HIS A 99 19.72 7.24 -7.81
C HIS A 99 19.79 6.92 -6.31
N LEU A 100 19.18 5.80 -5.90
CA LEU A 100 19.30 5.27 -4.53
C LEU A 100 20.45 4.27 -4.51
N ASP A 101 21.17 4.17 -3.39
CA ASP A 101 22.38 3.34 -3.29
C ASP A 101 22.13 1.84 -3.57
N ASP A 102 20.91 1.37 -3.30
CA ASP A 102 20.49 -0.02 -3.48
C ASP A 102 19.83 -0.31 -4.85
N ASP A 103 19.58 0.73 -5.66
CA ASP A 103 18.84 0.61 -6.93
C ASP A 103 19.73 0.83 -8.16
N PRO A 104 19.73 -0.11 -9.13
CA PRO A 104 20.59 -0.01 -10.31
C PRO A 104 20.15 1.10 -11.28
N GLU A 105 18.88 1.48 -11.23
CA GLU A 105 18.28 2.49 -12.11
C GLU A 105 17.80 3.69 -11.29
N PRO A 106 17.91 4.92 -11.84
CA PRO A 106 17.42 6.09 -11.15
C PRO A 106 15.88 6.07 -11.09
N ILE A 107 15.33 6.52 -9.97
CA ILE A 107 13.89 6.49 -9.70
C ILE A 107 13.31 7.88 -9.94
N ASN A 108 12.21 7.95 -10.70
CA ASN A 108 11.44 9.17 -10.87
C ASN A 108 10.96 9.73 -9.50
N VAL A 109 11.14 11.03 -9.27
CA VAL A 109 10.86 11.66 -7.96
C VAL A 109 9.39 11.59 -7.56
N GLY A 110 8.45 11.54 -8.51
CA GLY A 110 7.04 11.32 -8.24
C GLY A 110 6.77 9.95 -7.63
N LEU A 111 7.38 8.91 -8.20
CA LEU A 111 7.31 7.54 -7.67
C LEU A 111 7.99 7.43 -6.30
N LEU A 112 9.17 8.02 -6.18
CA LEU A 112 9.95 8.05 -4.93
C LEU A 112 9.15 8.69 -3.79
N PHE A 113 8.63 9.89 -4.00
CA PHE A 113 7.83 10.57 -2.99
C PHE A 113 6.50 9.85 -2.73
N SER A 114 5.83 9.30 -3.76
CA SER A 114 4.64 8.48 -3.56
C SER A 114 4.92 7.25 -2.66
N GLY A 115 6.10 6.64 -2.77
CA GLY A 115 6.50 5.51 -1.92
C GLY A 115 6.78 5.93 -0.47
N ALA A 116 7.43 7.08 -0.28
CA ALA A 116 7.82 7.58 1.04
C ALA A 116 6.68 8.27 1.82
N LEU A 117 5.68 8.82 1.10
CA LEU A 117 4.68 9.73 1.65
C LEU A 117 3.92 9.15 2.85
N GLU A 118 3.51 7.88 2.75
CA GLU A 118 2.78 7.22 3.81
C GLU A 118 3.64 7.10 5.07
N ASN A 119 4.88 6.60 4.95
CA ASN A 119 5.77 6.46 6.10
C ASN A 119 6.07 7.81 6.76
N LEU A 120 6.33 8.86 5.98
CA LEU A 120 6.52 10.22 6.51
C LEU A 120 5.30 10.69 7.29
N TYR A 121 4.10 10.45 6.76
CA TYR A 121 2.85 10.83 7.42
C TYR A 121 2.57 10.01 8.70
N LEU A 122 2.72 8.69 8.64
CA LEU A 122 2.46 7.80 9.79
C LEU A 122 3.46 8.03 10.93
N LEU A 123 4.66 8.52 10.62
CA LEU A 123 5.67 8.90 11.60
C LEU A 123 5.58 10.37 12.03
N GLN A 124 4.62 11.12 11.49
CA GLN A 124 4.42 12.57 11.72
C GLN A 124 5.65 13.42 11.38
N GLU A 125 6.40 13.00 10.36
CA GLU A 125 7.46 13.83 9.76
C GLU A 125 6.87 14.88 8.81
N ILE A 126 5.64 14.63 8.32
CA ILE A 126 4.83 15.59 7.57
C ILE A 126 3.38 15.54 8.07
N ASP A 127 2.69 16.67 8.03
CA ASP A 127 1.25 16.75 8.28
C ASP A 127 0.42 16.59 7.00
N ASP A 128 0.98 17.05 5.88
CA ASP A 128 0.38 16.97 4.55
C ASP A 128 1.43 16.92 3.43
N ALA A 129 0.97 16.68 2.20
CA ALA A 129 1.81 16.63 1.01
C ALA A 129 2.09 18.02 0.38
N ASN A 130 1.55 19.12 0.91
CA ASN A 130 1.56 20.43 0.23
C ASN A 130 2.97 20.97 0.04
N SER A 131 3.86 20.78 1.02
CA SER A 131 5.26 21.21 0.91
C SER A 131 5.99 20.49 -0.22
N ILE A 132 5.77 19.17 -0.39
CA ILE A 132 6.34 18.39 -1.49
C ILE A 132 5.77 18.87 -2.83
N LEU A 133 4.44 19.02 -2.89
CA LEU A 133 3.75 19.48 -4.09
C LEU A 133 4.20 20.88 -4.52
N ALA A 134 4.45 21.78 -3.57
CA ALA A 134 4.96 23.12 -3.86
C ALA A 134 6.37 23.08 -4.47
N VAL A 135 7.25 22.24 -3.94
CA VAL A 135 8.60 22.05 -4.49
C VAL A 135 8.52 21.51 -5.91
N LEU A 136 7.77 20.42 -6.16
CA LEU A 136 7.62 19.83 -7.49
C LEU A 136 7.05 20.83 -8.51
N LYS A 137 5.98 21.53 -8.15
CA LYS A 137 5.35 22.54 -9.03
C LYS A 137 6.28 23.71 -9.32
N SER A 138 7.13 24.12 -8.38
CA SER A 138 8.11 25.20 -8.62
C SER A 138 9.19 24.82 -9.62
N GLN A 139 9.39 23.52 -9.86
CA GLN A 139 10.34 22.96 -10.81
C GLN A 139 9.67 22.48 -12.11
N GLU A 140 8.42 22.88 -12.36
CA GLU A 140 7.62 22.47 -13.53
C GLU A 140 7.39 20.95 -13.65
N MET A 141 7.58 20.19 -12.56
CA MET A 141 7.38 18.74 -12.48
C MET A 141 5.90 18.40 -12.27
N HIS A 142 5.07 18.72 -13.27
CA HIS A 142 3.61 18.57 -13.19
C HIS A 142 3.15 17.11 -13.08
N HIS A 143 3.80 16.21 -13.81
CA HIS A 143 3.50 14.78 -13.81
C HIS A 143 3.73 14.17 -12.41
N GLU A 144 4.90 14.43 -11.84
CA GLU A 144 5.29 13.96 -10.51
C GLU A 144 4.43 14.55 -9.41
N ALA A 145 4.06 15.83 -9.53
CA ALA A 145 3.14 16.48 -8.60
C ALA A 145 1.76 15.81 -8.59
N GLU A 146 1.22 15.42 -9.75
CA GLU A 146 -0.05 14.71 -9.81
C GLU A 146 0.03 13.29 -9.22
N ILE A 147 1.16 12.58 -9.40
CA ILE A 147 1.39 11.28 -8.74
C ILE A 147 1.36 11.43 -7.21
N VAL A 148 2.07 12.43 -6.66
CA VAL A 148 2.12 12.67 -5.21
C VAL A 148 0.76 13.12 -4.68
N SER A 149 0.04 13.98 -5.42
CA SER A 149 -1.32 14.40 -5.08
C SER A 149 -2.29 13.22 -5.02
N ALA A 150 -2.23 12.34 -6.02
CA ALA A 150 -3.05 11.15 -6.09
C ALA A 150 -2.79 10.21 -4.91
N ARG A 151 -1.51 9.95 -4.62
CA ARG A 151 -1.11 9.12 -3.48
C ARG A 151 -1.56 9.71 -2.15
N TRP A 152 -1.46 11.03 -1.98
CA TRP A 152 -1.96 11.70 -0.78
C TRP A 152 -3.46 11.47 -0.61
N HIS A 153 -4.23 11.62 -1.69
CA HIS A 153 -5.67 11.33 -1.67
C HIS A 153 -5.99 9.86 -1.36
N GLU A 154 -5.18 8.91 -1.85
CA GLU A 154 -5.30 7.48 -1.50
C GLU A 154 -5.11 7.25 0.00
N ILE A 155 -4.05 7.80 0.61
CA ILE A 155 -3.77 7.68 2.06
C ILE A 155 -4.95 8.23 2.88
N GLN A 156 -5.57 9.31 2.40
CA GLN A 156 -6.72 9.94 3.05
C GLN A 156 -8.05 9.21 2.76
N GLY A 157 -8.07 8.19 1.91
CA GLY A 157 -9.28 7.47 1.51
C GLY A 157 -10.16 8.18 0.49
N ASN A 158 -9.70 9.29 -0.08
CA ASN A 158 -10.44 10.08 -1.06
C ASN A 158 -10.27 9.47 -2.46
N LEU A 159 -10.79 8.26 -2.66
CA LEU A 159 -10.55 7.44 -3.85
C LEU A 159 -10.92 8.14 -5.18
N ASP A 160 -12.03 8.87 -5.23
CA ASP A 160 -12.41 9.60 -6.45
C ASP A 160 -11.42 10.72 -6.79
N ARG A 161 -10.88 11.43 -5.79
CA ARG A 161 -9.85 12.46 -6.01
C ARG A 161 -8.51 11.84 -6.37
N ALA A 162 -8.17 10.70 -5.78
CA ALA A 162 -6.97 9.95 -6.14
C ALA A 162 -7.01 9.56 -7.63
N VAL A 163 -8.14 9.03 -8.11
CA VAL A 163 -8.33 8.71 -9.54
C VAL A 163 -8.22 9.96 -10.42
N GLN A 164 -8.80 11.10 -10.02
CA GLN A 164 -8.69 12.33 -10.80
C GLN A 164 -7.24 12.79 -10.98
N SER A 165 -6.44 12.82 -9.91
CA SER A 165 -5.02 13.16 -10.01
C SER A 165 -4.23 12.11 -10.78
N TYR A 166 -4.50 10.81 -10.60
CA TYR A 166 -3.84 9.78 -11.42
C TYR A 166 -4.21 9.91 -12.91
N GLN A 167 -5.45 10.30 -13.24
CA GLN A 167 -5.84 10.57 -14.63
C GLN A 167 -5.09 11.78 -15.20
N ALA A 168 -4.92 12.85 -14.42
CA ALA A 168 -4.11 14.00 -14.83
C ALA A 168 -2.65 13.61 -15.07
N ALA A 169 -2.07 12.76 -14.21
CA ALA A 169 -0.73 12.21 -14.44
C ALA A 169 -0.68 11.33 -15.71
N HIS A 170 -1.70 10.50 -15.93
CA HIS A 170 -1.80 9.65 -17.12
C HIS A 170 -1.92 10.46 -18.43
N GLU A 171 -2.57 11.63 -18.42
CA GLU A 171 -2.61 12.51 -19.59
C GLU A 171 -1.23 13.04 -19.99
N LEU A 172 -0.33 13.20 -19.01
CA LEU A 172 1.04 13.64 -19.21
C LEU A 172 1.98 12.48 -19.59
N SER A 173 1.72 11.28 -19.07
CA SER A 173 2.46 10.05 -19.40
C SER A 173 1.51 8.86 -19.62
N PRO A 174 1.01 8.66 -20.85
CA PRO A 174 -0.02 7.65 -21.14
C PRO A 174 0.41 6.19 -20.98
N GLU A 175 1.71 5.90 -20.99
CA GLU A 175 2.23 4.53 -20.94
C GLU A 175 2.85 4.19 -19.57
N ASP A 176 2.70 5.07 -18.56
CA ASP A 176 3.16 4.80 -17.21
C ASP A 176 2.29 3.70 -16.54
N ILE A 177 2.89 2.52 -16.41
CA ILE A 177 2.25 1.32 -15.87
C ILE A 177 1.89 1.49 -14.40
N PHE A 178 2.71 2.20 -13.62
CA PHE A 178 2.42 2.47 -12.22
C PHE A 178 1.13 3.28 -12.09
N ILE A 179 0.96 4.31 -12.91
CA ILE A 179 -0.25 5.13 -12.91
C ILE A 179 -1.46 4.31 -13.33
N LEU A 180 -1.38 3.55 -14.43
CA LEU A 180 -2.46 2.69 -14.89
C LEU A 180 -2.88 1.66 -13.82
N TYR A 181 -1.91 1.04 -13.17
CA TYR A 181 -2.14 0.09 -12.07
C TYR A 181 -2.86 0.76 -10.90
N ARG A 182 -2.40 1.96 -10.50
CA ARG A 182 -3.03 2.73 -9.41
C ARG A 182 -4.46 3.14 -9.75
N ILE A 183 -4.74 3.59 -10.98
CA ILE A 183 -6.11 3.88 -11.44
C ILE A 183 -6.98 2.62 -11.32
N GLY A 184 -6.51 1.48 -11.84
CA GLY A 184 -7.23 0.22 -11.78
C GLY A 184 -7.54 -0.22 -10.34
N LYS A 185 -6.55 -0.10 -9.45
CA LYS A 185 -6.69 -0.41 -8.02
C LYS A 185 -7.73 0.48 -7.34
N MET A 186 -7.68 1.80 -7.56
CA MET A 186 -8.65 2.73 -6.95
C MET A 186 -10.07 2.48 -7.48
N GLU A 187 -10.23 2.27 -8.80
CA GLU A 187 -11.51 1.92 -9.42
C GLU A 187 -12.06 0.60 -8.85
N ARG A 188 -11.19 -0.40 -8.60
CA ARG A 188 -11.58 -1.67 -7.95
C ARG A 188 -12.09 -1.44 -6.53
N LEU A 189 -11.38 -0.65 -5.73
CA LEU A 189 -11.77 -0.32 -4.36
C LEU A 189 -13.11 0.43 -4.29
N MET A 190 -13.42 1.24 -5.29
CA MET A 190 -14.72 1.90 -5.46
C MET A 190 -15.83 0.96 -5.99
N GLY A 191 -15.52 -0.31 -6.26
CA GLY A 191 -16.48 -1.28 -6.84
C GLY A 191 -16.78 -1.06 -8.32
N LYS A 192 -16.04 -0.17 -9.00
CA LYS A 192 -16.18 0.13 -10.42
C LYS A 192 -15.38 -0.89 -11.26
N THR A 193 -15.73 -2.17 -11.10
CA THR A 193 -14.97 -3.33 -11.61
C THR A 193 -14.68 -3.27 -13.11
N GLY A 194 -15.63 -2.81 -13.93
CA GLY A 194 -15.41 -2.68 -15.38
C GLY A 194 -14.30 -1.70 -15.74
N LYS A 195 -14.22 -0.56 -15.04
CA LYS A 195 -13.15 0.42 -15.22
C LYS A 195 -11.81 -0.11 -14.72
N ALA A 196 -11.83 -0.81 -13.58
CA ALA A 196 -10.65 -1.45 -13.03
C ALA A 196 -10.04 -2.45 -14.03
N MET A 197 -10.87 -3.33 -14.60
CA MET A 197 -10.43 -4.29 -15.63
C MET A 197 -9.83 -3.60 -16.85
N GLN A 198 -10.46 -2.54 -17.37
CA GLN A 198 -9.91 -1.79 -18.51
C GLN A 198 -8.52 -1.21 -18.22
N ALA A 199 -8.30 -0.66 -17.02
CA ALA A 199 -6.99 -0.13 -16.63
C ALA A 199 -5.95 -1.26 -16.49
N PHE A 200 -6.32 -2.37 -15.88
CA PHE A 200 -5.43 -3.53 -15.73
C PHE A 200 -5.12 -4.22 -17.07
N GLU A 201 -6.08 -4.32 -17.99
CA GLU A 201 -5.84 -4.83 -19.35
C GLU A 201 -4.85 -3.96 -20.12
N LYS A 202 -4.90 -2.63 -19.94
CA LYS A 202 -3.87 -1.73 -20.48
C LYS A 202 -2.51 -2.00 -19.87
N CYS A 203 -2.39 -2.17 -18.55
CA CYS A 203 -1.13 -2.56 -17.91
C CYS A 203 -0.58 -3.84 -18.56
N LEU A 204 -1.40 -4.90 -18.68
CA LEU A 204 -0.99 -6.18 -19.26
C LEU A 204 -0.70 -6.12 -20.75
N SER A 205 -1.18 -5.10 -21.47
CA SER A 205 -0.80 -4.87 -22.87
C SER A 205 0.63 -4.32 -23.02
N ILE A 206 1.15 -3.66 -21.99
CA ILE A 206 2.51 -3.11 -21.93
C ILE A 206 3.46 -4.12 -21.27
N GLU A 207 3.05 -4.68 -20.11
CA GLU A 207 3.77 -5.72 -19.39
C GLU A 207 2.87 -6.95 -19.17
N PRO A 208 2.87 -7.93 -20.10
CA PRO A 208 2.01 -9.11 -20.03
C PRO A 208 2.17 -9.97 -18.78
N ASP A 209 3.36 -9.96 -18.19
CA ASP A 209 3.74 -10.79 -17.04
C ASP A 209 3.79 -9.98 -15.73
N ASN A 210 3.14 -8.81 -15.67
CA ASN A 210 3.08 -8.01 -14.45
C ASN A 210 2.25 -8.72 -13.36
N LEU A 211 2.95 -9.35 -12.42
CA LEU A 211 2.36 -10.18 -11.37
C LEU A 211 1.37 -9.42 -10.48
N ASP A 212 1.68 -8.18 -10.12
CA ASP A 212 0.83 -7.37 -9.25
C ASP A 212 -0.53 -7.09 -9.89
N VAL A 213 -0.54 -6.79 -11.19
CA VAL A 213 -1.76 -6.60 -11.98
C VAL A 213 -2.56 -7.91 -12.06
N ILE A 214 -1.89 -9.04 -12.32
CA ILE A 214 -2.54 -10.36 -12.40
C ILE A 214 -3.20 -10.72 -11.06
N ILE A 215 -2.56 -10.42 -9.93
CA ILE A 215 -3.13 -10.62 -8.59
C ILE A 215 -4.37 -9.74 -8.35
N GLU A 216 -4.34 -8.47 -8.78
CA GLU A 216 -5.51 -7.58 -8.66
C GLU A 216 -6.71 -8.11 -9.46
N ILE A 217 -6.48 -8.61 -10.68
CA ILE A 217 -7.48 -9.27 -11.54
C ILE A 217 -7.99 -10.56 -10.89
N ALA A 218 -7.11 -11.38 -10.30
CA ALA A 218 -7.50 -12.58 -9.58
C ALA A 218 -8.50 -12.25 -8.46
N GLY A 219 -8.22 -11.19 -7.69
CA GLY A 219 -9.14 -10.70 -6.65
C GLY A 219 -10.49 -10.21 -7.21
N ILE A 220 -10.54 -9.66 -8.43
CA ILE A 220 -11.80 -9.33 -9.11
C ILE A 220 -12.60 -10.60 -9.41
N HIS A 221 -11.96 -11.62 -9.99
CA HIS A 221 -12.61 -12.89 -10.29
C HIS A 221 -13.09 -13.62 -9.02
N GLU A 222 -12.31 -13.55 -7.94
CA GLU A 222 -12.69 -14.07 -6.62
C GLU A 222 -13.95 -13.41 -6.07
N ASN A 223 -14.01 -12.07 -6.10
CA ASN A 223 -15.17 -11.30 -5.65
C ASN A 223 -16.41 -11.63 -6.49
N ALA A 224 -16.24 -11.84 -7.79
CA ALA A 224 -17.31 -12.26 -8.70
C ALA A 224 -17.71 -13.75 -8.56
N ASN A 225 -16.93 -14.56 -7.82
CA ASN A 225 -17.04 -16.03 -7.79
C ASN A 225 -16.97 -16.67 -9.19
N ASP A 226 -16.22 -16.08 -10.11
CA ASP A 226 -16.01 -16.61 -11.46
C ASP A 226 -14.96 -17.73 -11.41
N TYR A 227 -15.38 -18.91 -10.96
CA TYR A 227 -14.46 -20.04 -10.70
C TYR A 227 -13.61 -20.44 -11.92
N PRO A 228 -14.13 -20.50 -13.17
CA PRO A 228 -13.30 -20.73 -14.35
C PRO A 228 -12.17 -19.70 -14.50
N LYS A 229 -12.48 -18.40 -14.39
CA LYS A 229 -11.45 -17.36 -14.53
C LYS A 229 -10.49 -17.29 -13.36
N ILE A 230 -10.94 -17.66 -12.14
CA ILE A 230 -10.03 -17.81 -10.99
C ILE A 230 -8.97 -18.87 -11.33
N VAL A 231 -9.36 -20.03 -11.87
CA VAL A 231 -8.39 -21.07 -12.25
C VAL A 231 -7.41 -20.54 -13.30
N GLU A 232 -7.92 -19.92 -14.38
CA GLU A 232 -7.06 -19.35 -15.44
C GLU A 232 -6.06 -18.31 -14.90
N THR A 233 -6.52 -17.39 -14.05
CA THR A 233 -5.67 -16.32 -13.51
C THR A 233 -4.63 -16.89 -12.53
N TYR A 234 -5.03 -17.85 -11.71
CA TYR A 234 -4.11 -18.52 -10.79
C TYR A 234 -3.10 -19.43 -11.49
N ASP A 235 -3.44 -20.01 -12.65
CA ASP A 235 -2.48 -20.73 -13.49
C ASP A 235 -1.37 -19.80 -13.97
N LYS A 236 -1.72 -18.56 -14.38
CA LYS A 236 -0.73 -17.53 -14.75
C LYS A 236 0.14 -17.14 -13.54
N ILE A 237 -0.46 -16.94 -12.36
CA ILE A 237 0.29 -16.67 -11.12
C ILE A 237 1.23 -17.84 -10.81
N TYR A 238 0.78 -19.08 -10.98
CA TYR A 238 1.59 -20.27 -10.75
C TYR A 238 2.77 -20.37 -11.72
N ASP A 239 2.57 -20.04 -13.00
CA ASP A 239 3.65 -20.04 -14.00
C ASP A 239 4.75 -19.02 -13.66
N LEU A 240 4.37 -17.84 -13.16
CA LEU A 240 5.31 -16.77 -12.79
C LEU A 240 5.95 -16.98 -11.42
N ARG A 241 5.14 -17.38 -10.42
CA ARG A 241 5.52 -17.53 -9.01
C ARG A 241 4.80 -18.72 -8.35
N PRO A 242 5.34 -19.95 -8.52
CA PRO A 242 4.77 -21.17 -7.94
C PRO A 242 4.64 -21.15 -6.40
N ASP A 243 5.54 -20.44 -5.74
CA ASP A 243 5.61 -20.30 -4.29
C ASP A 243 4.41 -19.53 -3.73
N LEU A 244 3.93 -18.52 -4.45
CA LEU A 244 2.81 -17.68 -4.02
C LEU A 244 1.49 -18.47 -3.97
N VAL A 245 1.21 -19.30 -4.99
CA VAL A 245 0.02 -20.17 -5.02
C VAL A 245 0.09 -21.26 -3.96
N SER A 246 1.31 -21.65 -3.56
CA SER A 246 1.53 -22.66 -2.52
C SER A 246 1.17 -22.17 -1.11
N GLU A 247 1.06 -20.86 -0.90
CA GLU A 247 0.62 -20.28 0.37
C GLU A 247 -0.80 -20.73 0.74
N LYS A 248 -1.03 -20.94 2.04
CA LYS A 248 -2.28 -21.53 2.55
C LYS A 248 -3.55 -20.78 2.10
N GLY A 249 -3.46 -19.46 1.95
CA GLY A 249 -4.55 -18.60 1.49
C GLY A 249 -4.94 -18.89 0.04
N MET A 250 -4.02 -18.60 -0.88
CA MET A 250 -4.22 -18.81 -2.32
C MET A 250 -4.50 -20.27 -2.67
N LYS A 251 -3.75 -21.22 -2.09
CA LYS A 251 -3.98 -22.67 -2.26
C LYS A 251 -5.43 -23.08 -2.00
N LYS A 252 -6.03 -22.53 -0.94
CA LYS A 252 -7.41 -22.86 -0.56
C LYS A 252 -8.41 -22.31 -1.58
N VAL A 253 -8.21 -21.09 -2.06
CA VAL A 253 -9.08 -20.46 -3.07
C VAL A 253 -8.99 -21.23 -4.38
N TYR A 254 -7.78 -21.54 -4.83
CA TYR A 254 -7.53 -22.23 -6.09
C TYR A 254 -8.13 -23.63 -6.13
N LYS A 255 -7.88 -24.48 -5.12
CA LYS A 255 -8.48 -25.83 -5.05
C LYS A 255 -10.01 -25.78 -5.00
N LYS A 256 -10.59 -24.78 -4.34
CA LYS A 256 -12.04 -24.55 -4.33
C LYS A 256 -12.54 -24.18 -5.73
N ALA A 257 -11.80 -23.34 -6.47
CA ALA A 257 -12.14 -22.94 -7.82
C ALA A 257 -12.13 -24.14 -8.78
N CYS A 258 -11.05 -24.92 -8.84
CA CYS A 258 -10.97 -26.12 -9.70
C CYS A 258 -12.13 -27.10 -9.43
N LYS A 259 -12.43 -27.35 -8.14
CA LYS A 259 -13.56 -28.22 -7.76
C LYS A 259 -14.92 -27.69 -8.23
N LYS A 260 -15.14 -26.38 -8.17
CA LYS A 260 -16.43 -25.77 -8.51
C LYS A 260 -16.62 -25.52 -10.01
N SER A 261 -15.54 -25.23 -10.73
CA SER A 261 -15.58 -25.04 -12.19
C SER A 261 -15.50 -26.35 -12.95
N GLY A 262 -14.91 -27.40 -12.37
CA GLY A 262 -14.57 -28.65 -13.07
C GLY A 262 -13.36 -28.50 -14.01
N VAL A 263 -12.68 -27.35 -13.97
CA VAL A 263 -11.47 -27.10 -14.75
C VAL A 263 -10.28 -27.71 -14.01
N GLU A 264 -9.47 -28.50 -14.72
CA GLU A 264 -8.19 -28.97 -14.22
C GLU A 264 -7.17 -27.83 -14.30
N GLY A 265 -6.69 -27.42 -13.12
CA GLY A 265 -5.65 -26.39 -13.00
C GLY A 265 -4.24 -26.98 -12.97
N LYS A 266 -3.23 -26.15 -13.25
CA LYS A 266 -1.81 -26.55 -13.26
C LYS A 266 -1.26 -26.93 -11.88
N TYR A 267 -1.80 -26.35 -10.80
CA TYR A 267 -1.34 -26.64 -9.44
C TYR A 267 -2.13 -27.81 -8.81
N GLN A 268 -1.43 -28.91 -8.49
CA GLN A 268 -2.01 -30.16 -7.98
C GLN A 268 -2.01 -30.23 -6.43
#